data_AF-A0A496WAH3-F1
#
_entry.id   AF-A0A496WAH3-F1
#
_cell.length_a   1.000
_cell.length_b   1.000
_cell.length_c   1.000
_cell.angle_alpha   90.00
_cell.angle_beta   90.00
_cell.angle_gamma   90.00
#
_symmetry.space_group_name_H-M   'P 1'
#
loop_
_entity.id
_entity.type
_entity.pdbx_description
1 polymer ?
#
loop_
_entity_poly.entity_id
_entity_poly.type
_entity_poly.pdbx_seq_one_letter_code
_entity_poly.pdbx_strand_id
1 'polypeptide(L)'
;RSFIDIEGNIAPEDCFLSRQILDYPTANANEFFEHFIERALHTPAYSSPLFSASLKHKIRPEAIRGIFSSMVSLSDHGDLMDKFLDLPCPKMFMYGEQNRGLSYLSLIKSRGVKLSEIPECGHFPMYSNPPVMWREITGFLQTVPVLT
;
A
#
# COMPACT_ATOMS: atom_id res chain seq x y z
N ARG A 1 -7.32 -19.89 -7.76
CA ARG A 1 -6.43 -18.70 -7.81
C ARG A 1 -7.10 -17.59 -7.02
N SER A 2 -6.34 -16.74 -6.34
CA SER A 2 -6.84 -15.62 -5.53
C SER A 2 -5.85 -14.44 -5.59
N PHE A 3 -6.29 -13.27 -5.16
CA PHE A 3 -5.46 -12.06 -5.07
C PHE A 3 -5.63 -11.40 -3.69
N ILE A 4 -4.53 -10.97 -3.08
CA ILE A 4 -4.53 -10.22 -1.81
C ILE A 4 -3.79 -8.92 -2.08
N ASP A 5 -4.52 -7.83 -1.99
CA ASP A 5 -3.98 -6.49 -1.98
C ASP A 5 -3.67 -6.08 -0.54
N ILE A 6 -2.43 -5.64 -0.27
CA ILE A 6 -1.99 -5.21 1.06
C ILE A 6 -1.57 -3.75 0.93
N GLU A 7 -2.49 -2.82 1.21
CA GLU A 7 -2.26 -1.36 1.13
C GLU A 7 -1.73 -0.90 -0.24
N GLY A 8 -1.97 -1.67 -1.30
CA GLY A 8 -1.58 -1.34 -2.66
C GLY A 8 -2.55 -0.34 -3.29
N ASN A 9 -2.04 0.39 -4.28
CA ASN A 9 -2.81 1.44 -4.92
C ASN A 9 -3.88 0.86 -5.84
N ILE A 10 -5.14 1.21 -5.56
CA ILE A 10 -6.28 0.98 -6.45
C ILE A 10 -7.00 2.29 -6.81
N ALA A 11 -6.70 3.37 -6.09
CA ALA A 11 -7.20 4.73 -6.33
C ALA A 11 -6.08 5.77 -6.21
N PRO A 12 -6.28 7.01 -6.72
CA PRO A 12 -5.32 8.10 -6.58
C PRO A 12 -4.93 8.42 -5.13
N GLU A 13 -5.87 8.26 -4.18
CA GLU A 13 -5.66 8.59 -2.76
C GLU A 13 -4.61 7.69 -2.08
N ASP A 14 -4.41 6.46 -2.59
CA ASP A 14 -3.42 5.50 -2.06
C ASP A 14 -1.98 5.93 -2.33
N CYS A 15 -1.77 6.76 -3.35
CA CYS A 15 -0.44 7.13 -3.83
C CYS A 15 0.25 8.21 -2.97
N PHE A 16 -0.18 8.44 -1.73
CA PHE A 16 0.30 9.55 -0.89
C PHE A 16 1.81 9.53 -0.62
N LEU A 17 2.46 8.35 -0.55
CA LEU A 17 3.91 8.24 -0.41
C LEU A 17 4.64 8.63 -1.70
N SER A 18 4.26 8.02 -2.82
CA SER A 18 4.95 8.24 -4.09
C SER A 18 4.68 9.59 -4.70
N ARG A 19 3.50 10.18 -4.46
CA ARG A 19 3.12 11.53 -4.92
C ARG A 19 4.04 12.62 -4.38
N GLN A 20 4.74 12.38 -3.28
CA GLN A 20 5.76 13.29 -2.76
C GLN A 20 6.87 13.64 -3.77
N ILE A 21 7.11 12.81 -4.79
CA ILE A 21 8.06 13.15 -5.88
C ILE A 21 7.62 14.39 -6.67
N LEU A 22 6.30 14.65 -6.71
CA LEU A 22 5.71 15.81 -7.36
C LEU A 22 5.54 16.98 -6.38
N ASP A 23 5.15 16.68 -5.14
CA ASP A 23 4.89 17.71 -4.11
C ASP A 23 6.18 18.34 -3.57
N TYR A 24 7.29 17.60 -3.56
CA TYR A 24 8.60 18.04 -3.07
C TYR A 24 9.69 17.83 -4.14
N PRO A 25 9.63 18.53 -5.27
CA PRO A 25 10.53 18.29 -6.38
C PRO A 25 11.95 18.76 -6.06
N THR A 26 12.93 17.88 -6.21
CA THR A 26 14.36 18.22 -6.26
C THR A 26 15.04 17.52 -7.42
N ALA A 27 16.02 18.18 -8.03
CA ALA A 27 16.86 17.59 -9.07
C ALA A 27 17.82 16.50 -8.52
N ASN A 28 18.12 16.52 -7.21
CA ASN A 28 19.05 15.60 -6.59
C ASN A 28 18.31 14.42 -5.92
N ALA A 29 18.57 13.21 -6.41
CA ALA A 29 17.93 11.99 -5.90
C ALA A 29 18.28 11.69 -4.43
N ASN A 30 19.52 11.94 -4.01
CA ASN A 30 19.95 11.73 -2.62
C ASN A 30 19.29 12.74 -1.67
N GLU A 31 19.21 14.00 -2.08
CA GLU A 31 18.48 15.02 -1.32
C GLU A 31 17.01 14.65 -1.16
N PHE A 32 16.33 14.26 -2.26
CA PHE A 32 14.94 13.79 -2.16
C PHE A 32 14.81 12.66 -1.14
N PHE A 33 15.73 11.69 -1.20
CA PHE A 33 15.68 10.49 -0.40
C PHE A 33 15.89 10.75 1.09
N GLU A 34 16.87 11.58 1.46
CA GLU A 34 17.10 11.97 2.85
C GLU A 34 15.89 12.71 3.43
N HIS A 35 15.33 13.66 2.67
CA HIS A 35 14.13 14.38 3.12
C HIS A 35 12.89 13.47 3.17
N PHE A 36 12.76 12.49 2.27
CA PHE A 36 11.70 11.48 2.32
C PHE A 36 11.81 10.60 3.56
N ILE A 37 13.01 10.16 3.92
CA ILE A 37 13.28 9.40 5.15
C ILE A 37 12.90 10.23 6.37
N GLU A 38 13.30 11.50 6.40
CA GLU A 38 13.00 12.41 7.51
C GLU A 38 11.49 12.60 7.70
N ARG A 39 10.75 12.85 6.61
CA ARG A 39 9.28 12.94 6.66
C ARG A 39 8.67 11.63 7.15
N ALA A 40 9.10 10.49 6.61
CA ALA A 40 8.60 9.18 7.03
C ALA A 40 8.91 8.88 8.51
N LEU A 41 10.08 9.28 9.01
CA LEU A 41 10.47 9.12 10.42
C LEU A 41 9.52 9.87 11.36
N HIS A 42 9.09 11.07 10.97
CA HIS A 42 8.27 11.96 11.79
C HIS A 42 6.76 11.84 11.55
N THR A 43 6.31 11.04 10.60
CA THR A 43 4.89 10.76 10.40
C THR A 43 4.31 10.05 11.64
N PRO A 44 3.22 10.53 12.24
CA PRO A 44 2.57 9.93 13.41
C PRO A 44 1.71 8.70 13.03
N ALA A 45 2.31 7.76 12.29
CA ALA A 45 1.68 6.51 11.86
C ALA A 45 2.41 5.30 12.45
N TYR A 46 1.67 4.22 12.73
CA TYR A 46 2.27 2.99 13.22
C TYR A 46 3.39 2.52 12.29
N SER A 47 4.49 2.05 12.88
CA SER A 47 5.67 1.53 12.19
C SER A 47 6.40 2.48 11.22
N SER A 48 6.00 3.76 11.12
CA SER A 48 6.64 4.71 10.20
C SER A 48 8.15 4.89 10.49
N PRO A 49 8.61 4.99 11.76
CA PRO A 49 10.05 4.98 12.08
C PRO A 49 10.78 3.68 11.69
N LEU A 50 10.10 2.53 11.78
CA LEU A 50 10.69 1.24 11.41
C LEU A 50 10.83 1.11 9.88
N PHE A 51 9.81 1.57 9.15
CA PHE A 51 9.86 1.70 7.69
C PHE A 51 11.04 2.60 7.28
N SER A 52 11.12 3.82 7.83
CA SER A 52 12.12 4.82 7.46
C SER A 52 13.55 4.36 7.77
N ALA A 53 13.78 3.73 8.92
CA ALA A 53 15.08 3.19 9.32
C ALA A 53 15.62 2.14 8.32
N SER A 54 14.74 1.45 7.59
CA SER A 54 15.15 0.41 6.65
C SER A 54 15.45 0.91 5.23
N LEU A 55 15.05 2.14 4.89
CA LEU A 55 15.09 2.64 3.52
C LEU A 55 16.51 2.71 2.94
N LYS A 56 17.48 3.23 3.69
CA LYS A 56 18.88 3.38 3.24
C LYS A 56 19.55 2.05 2.87
N HIS A 57 19.02 0.94 3.37
CA HIS A 57 19.53 -0.40 3.10
C HIS A 57 18.81 -1.12 1.96
N LYS A 58 17.64 -0.61 1.54
CA LYS A 58 16.75 -1.28 0.59
C LYS A 58 16.63 -0.56 -0.74
N ILE A 59 16.85 0.76 -0.75
CA ILE A 59 16.51 1.62 -1.88
C ILE A 59 17.75 2.29 -2.46
N ARG A 60 17.80 2.32 -3.80
CA ARG A 60 18.76 3.15 -4.55
C ARG A 60 18.09 4.49 -4.87
N PRO A 61 18.64 5.62 -4.43
CA PRO A 61 18.03 6.94 -4.63
C PRO A 61 17.66 7.22 -6.09
N GLU A 62 18.52 6.83 -7.03
CA GLU A 62 18.37 7.10 -8.46
C GLU A 62 17.15 6.39 -9.08
N ALA A 63 16.67 5.31 -8.47
CA ALA A 63 15.49 4.59 -8.94
C ALA A 63 14.17 5.25 -8.51
N ILE A 64 14.19 6.07 -7.45
CA ILE A 64 12.98 6.60 -6.80
C ILE A 64 12.15 7.41 -7.77
N ARG A 65 12.77 8.35 -8.51
CA ARG A 65 12.03 9.24 -9.42
C ARG A 65 11.24 8.45 -10.46
N GLY A 66 11.88 7.46 -11.10
CA GLY A 66 11.23 6.64 -12.13
C GLY A 66 10.07 5.82 -11.56
N ILE A 67 10.29 5.16 -10.42
CA ILE A 67 9.28 4.32 -9.77
C ILE A 67 8.11 5.15 -9.24
N PHE A 68 8.39 6.26 -8.55
CA PHE A 68 7.34 7.08 -7.94
C PHE A 68 6.52 7.79 -9.02
N SER A 69 7.16 8.33 -10.06
CA SER A 69 6.43 8.99 -11.15
C SER A 69 5.53 8.02 -11.92
N SER A 70 6.00 6.78 -12.17
CA SER A 70 5.17 5.77 -12.83
C SER A 70 4.04 5.28 -11.93
N MET A 71 4.30 5.11 -10.63
CA MET A 71 3.26 4.74 -9.66
C MET A 71 2.17 5.81 -9.59
N VAL A 72 2.52 7.10 -9.54
CA VAL A 72 1.55 8.19 -9.58
C VAL A 72 0.75 8.16 -10.89
N SER A 73 1.42 8.06 -12.04
CA SER A 73 0.74 7.98 -13.32
C SER A 73 -0.23 6.80 -13.41
N LEU A 74 0.12 5.64 -12.86
CA LEU A 74 -0.74 4.46 -12.83
C LEU A 74 -1.90 4.61 -11.85
N SER A 75 -1.68 5.20 -10.67
CA SER A 75 -2.74 5.46 -9.70
C SER A 75 -3.75 6.48 -10.21
N ASP A 76 -3.29 7.49 -10.95
CA ASP A 76 -4.15 8.57 -11.46
C ASP A 76 -4.88 8.21 -12.75
N HIS A 77 -4.26 7.40 -13.62
CA HIS A 77 -4.72 7.17 -15.00
C HIS A 77 -4.73 5.70 -15.44
N GLY A 78 -4.41 4.77 -14.54
CA GLY A 78 -4.26 3.36 -14.88
C GLY A 78 -5.51 2.51 -14.69
N ASP A 79 -6.66 3.08 -14.34
CA ASP A 79 -7.92 2.38 -14.07
C ASP A 79 -7.74 1.19 -13.09
N LEU A 80 -6.93 1.40 -12.05
CA LEU A 80 -6.50 0.33 -11.15
C LEU A 80 -7.68 -0.29 -10.38
N MET A 81 -8.64 0.53 -9.95
CA MET A 81 -9.88 0.07 -9.31
C MET A 81 -10.63 -0.93 -10.18
N ASP A 82 -10.89 -0.58 -11.44
CA ASP A 82 -11.65 -1.44 -12.35
C ASP A 82 -10.87 -2.72 -12.64
N LYS A 83 -9.57 -2.62 -12.92
CA LYS A 83 -8.70 -3.78 -13.12
C LYS A 83 -8.70 -4.71 -11.90
N PHE A 84 -8.62 -4.16 -10.69
CA PHE A 84 -8.69 -4.92 -9.46
C PHE A 84 -10.04 -5.63 -9.32
N LEU A 85 -11.15 -4.93 -9.52
CA LEU A 85 -12.50 -5.50 -9.41
C LEU A 85 -12.76 -6.59 -10.46
N ASP A 86 -12.22 -6.43 -11.67
CA ASP A 86 -12.42 -7.33 -12.81
C ASP A 86 -11.57 -8.61 -12.76
N LEU A 87 -10.60 -8.73 -11.83
CA LEU A 87 -9.83 -9.97 -11.68
C LEU A 87 -10.79 -11.18 -11.45
N PRO A 88 -10.69 -12.26 -12.24
CA PRO A 88 -11.62 -13.39 -12.17
C PRO A 88 -11.24 -14.38 -11.05
N CYS A 89 -11.09 -13.86 -9.84
CA CYS A 89 -10.75 -14.63 -8.64
C CYS A 89 -11.28 -13.96 -7.36
N PRO A 90 -11.34 -14.71 -6.24
CA PRO A 90 -11.55 -14.11 -4.92
C PRO A 90 -10.46 -13.09 -4.60
N LYS A 91 -10.87 -11.98 -3.99
CA LYS A 91 -9.99 -10.85 -3.66
C LYS A 91 -10.12 -10.47 -2.19
N MET A 92 -8.99 -10.11 -1.59
CA MET A 92 -8.93 -9.41 -0.31
C MET A 92 -8.25 -8.07 -0.50
N PHE A 93 -8.77 -7.03 0.17
CA PHE A 93 -8.08 -5.76 0.36
C PHE A 93 -7.78 -5.60 1.85
N MET A 94 -6.50 -5.57 2.19
CA MET A 94 -6.00 -5.47 3.55
C MET A 94 -5.47 -4.06 3.80
N TYR A 95 -5.86 -3.47 4.92
CA TYR A 95 -5.49 -2.11 5.31
C TYR A 95 -5.30 -2.00 6.81
N GLY A 96 -4.46 -1.06 7.24
CA GLY A 96 -4.28 -0.73 8.65
C GLY A 96 -5.46 0.07 9.19
N GLU A 97 -5.71 -0.04 10.49
CA GLU A 97 -6.77 0.68 11.17
C GLU A 97 -6.73 2.23 10.98
N GLN A 98 -5.54 2.81 10.79
CA GLN A 98 -5.40 4.25 10.53
C GLN A 98 -5.94 4.65 9.14
N ASN A 99 -6.17 3.68 8.25
CA ASN A 99 -6.69 3.84 6.90
C ASN A 99 -8.17 3.43 6.75
N ARG A 100 -8.90 3.24 7.87
CA ARG A 100 -10.37 3.02 7.87
C ARG A 100 -11.17 4.09 7.13
N GLY A 101 -10.60 5.27 6.93
CA GLY A 101 -11.24 6.40 6.25
C GLY A 101 -11.16 6.38 4.72
N LEU A 102 -10.49 5.39 4.11
CA LEU A 102 -10.38 5.28 2.65
C LEU A 102 -11.76 5.26 1.99
N SER A 103 -11.95 6.14 0.99
CA SER A 103 -13.27 6.49 0.48
C SER A 103 -13.98 5.33 -0.23
N TYR A 104 -13.19 4.42 -0.81
CA TYR A 104 -13.69 3.33 -1.65
C TYR A 104 -13.99 2.03 -0.88
N LEU A 105 -13.70 1.92 0.43
CA LEU A 105 -13.84 0.65 1.17
C LEU A 105 -15.25 0.06 1.07
N SER A 106 -16.28 0.91 1.21
CA SER A 106 -17.68 0.49 1.08
C SER A 106 -18.01 0.01 -0.33
N LEU A 107 -17.47 0.68 -1.36
CA LEU A 107 -17.65 0.31 -2.76
C LEU A 107 -17.07 -1.07 -3.04
N ILE A 108 -15.79 -1.30 -2.73
CA ILE A 108 -15.13 -2.58 -3.06
C ILE A 108 -15.74 -3.74 -2.28
N LYS A 109 -16.17 -3.51 -1.03
CA LYS A 109 -16.90 -4.50 -0.24
C LYS A 109 -18.22 -4.88 -0.90
N SER A 110 -18.98 -3.90 -1.40
CA SER A 110 -20.24 -4.17 -2.13
C SER A 110 -20.03 -4.96 -3.43
N ARG A 111 -18.82 -4.92 -3.99
CA ARG A 111 -18.40 -5.66 -5.18
C ARG A 111 -17.77 -7.02 -4.87
N GLY A 112 -17.89 -7.49 -3.63
CA GLY A 112 -17.47 -8.83 -3.21
C GLY A 112 -16.00 -8.95 -2.79
N VAL A 113 -15.29 -7.84 -2.60
CA VAL A 113 -13.93 -7.85 -2.05
C VAL A 113 -13.99 -8.08 -0.54
N LYS A 114 -13.20 -9.04 -0.03
CA LYS A 114 -13.04 -9.24 1.42
C LYS A 114 -12.18 -8.11 1.98
N LEU A 115 -12.73 -7.33 2.91
CA LEU A 115 -11.97 -6.35 3.67
C LEU A 115 -11.26 -7.02 4.85
N SER A 116 -10.00 -6.67 5.09
CA SER A 116 -9.24 -7.08 6.27
C SER A 116 -8.58 -5.85 6.91
N GLU A 117 -9.19 -5.36 7.99
CA GLU A 117 -8.61 -4.31 8.81
C GLU A 117 -7.62 -4.91 9.80
N ILE A 118 -6.41 -4.37 9.83
CA ILE A 118 -5.36 -4.79 10.75
C ILE A 118 -5.33 -3.83 11.94
N PRO A 119 -5.53 -4.30 13.19
CA PRO A 119 -5.51 -3.44 14.37
C PRO A 119 -4.08 -2.97 14.69
N GLU A 120 -3.97 -1.80 15.33
CA GLU A 120 -2.70 -1.18 15.71
C GLU A 120 -1.74 -1.02 14.51
N CYS A 121 -2.30 -0.63 13.36
CA CYS A 121 -1.61 -0.65 12.08
C CYS A 121 -1.87 0.61 11.26
N GLY A 122 -0.79 1.10 10.65
CA GLY A 122 -0.82 2.15 9.63
C GLY A 122 -0.74 1.54 8.24
N HIS A 123 -0.10 2.24 7.32
CA HIS A 123 0.03 1.82 5.92
C HIS A 123 0.88 0.56 5.69
N PHE A 124 1.62 0.08 6.69
CA PHE A 124 2.54 -1.05 6.54
C PHE A 124 2.19 -2.23 7.46
N PRO A 125 1.19 -3.08 7.12
CA PRO A 125 0.84 -4.27 7.89
C PRO A 125 2.02 -5.20 8.20
N MET A 126 2.98 -5.33 7.28
CA MET A 126 4.17 -6.16 7.46
C MET A 126 5.14 -5.64 8.54
N TYR A 127 5.10 -4.35 8.86
CA TYR A 127 5.91 -3.75 9.93
C TYR A 127 5.11 -3.50 11.21
N SER A 128 3.82 -3.13 11.08
CA SER A 128 2.98 -2.78 12.22
C SER A 128 2.48 -4.00 12.99
N ASN A 129 1.87 -4.96 12.30
CA ASN A 129 1.26 -6.12 12.94
C ASN A 129 1.35 -7.40 12.05
N PRO A 130 2.59 -7.89 11.80
CA PRO A 130 2.81 -9.03 10.92
C PRO A 130 2.07 -10.31 11.36
N PRO A 131 1.93 -10.67 12.65
CA PRO A 131 1.17 -11.85 13.04
C PRO A 131 -0.29 -11.80 12.60
N VAL A 132 -0.96 -10.65 12.76
CA VAL A 132 -2.35 -10.50 12.32
C VAL A 132 -2.45 -10.49 10.80
N MET A 133 -1.55 -9.78 10.09
CA MET A 133 -1.46 -9.82 8.63
C MET A 133 -1.41 -11.27 8.11
N TRP A 134 -0.49 -12.09 8.66
CA TRP A 134 -0.35 -13.50 8.25
C TRP A 134 -1.55 -14.37 8.61
N ARG A 135 -2.20 -14.12 9.76
CA ARG A 135 -3.45 -14.80 10.14
C ARG A 135 -4.56 -14.52 9.13
N GLU A 136 -4.72 -13.26 8.73
CA GLU A 136 -5.77 -12.84 7.78
C GLU A 136 -5.53 -13.41 6.38
N ILE A 137 -4.27 -13.41 5.91
CA ILE A 137 -3.85 -14.08 4.67
C ILE A 137 -4.22 -15.57 4.73
N THR A 138 -3.82 -16.26 5.81
CA THR A 138 -4.06 -17.70 5.97
C THR A 138 -5.55 -18.02 5.98
N GLY A 139 -6.32 -17.28 6.77
CA GLY A 139 -7.77 -17.45 6.86
C GLY A 139 -8.45 -17.21 5.51
N PHE A 140 -7.98 -16.25 4.71
CA PHE A 140 -8.50 -16.05 3.36
C PHE A 140 -8.18 -17.20 2.43
N LEU A 141 -6.92 -17.66 2.40
CA LEU A 141 -6.50 -18.76 1.53
C LEU A 141 -7.25 -20.07 1.84
N GLN A 142 -7.63 -20.30 3.11
CA GLN A 142 -8.46 -21.44 3.50
C GLN A 142 -9.90 -21.37 2.96
N THR A 143 -10.42 -20.18 2.65
CA THR A 143 -11.76 -20.02 2.05
C THR A 143 -11.77 -20.16 0.53
N VAL A 144 -10.59 -20.12 -0.12
CA VAL A 144 -10.46 -20.20 -1.57
C VAL A 144 -10.44 -21.68 -1.97
N PRO A 145 -11.35 -22.14 -2.83
CA PRO A 145 -11.34 -23.52 -3.31
C PRO A 145 -10.00 -23.84 -3.98
N VAL A 146 -9.40 -24.96 -3.59
CA VAL A 146 -8.27 -25.53 -4.33
C VAL A 146 -8.85 -26.08 -5.63
N LEU A 147 -8.47 -25.49 -6.76
CA LEU A 147 -8.77 -26.05 -8.07
C LEU A 147 -7.97 -27.35 -8.18
N THR A 148 -8.65 -28.49 -8.07
CA THR A 148 -8.13 -29.82 -8.43
C THR A 148 -8.05 -29.95 -9.94
#